data_AF-A0A358RLC6-F1
#
_entry.id   AF-A0A358RLC6-F1
#
_cell.length_a   1.000
_cell.length_b   1.000
_cell.length_c   1.000
_cell.angle_alpha   90.00
_cell.angle_beta   90.00
_cell.angle_gamma   90.00
#
_symmetry.space_group_name_H-M   'P 1'
#
loop_
_entity.id
_entity.type
_entity.pdbx_description
1 polymer ?
#
loop_
_entity_poly.entity_id
_entity_poly.type
_entity_poly.pdbx_seq_one_letter_code
_entity_poly.pdbx_strand_id
1 'polypeptide(L)'
;MREDSTKLKRAFSFAQEGIRKFAYTDLYILLVLAIVVAAWVWQNATFGFVTLILVSCAVLVFSDDILPLSVNAFGAMLMIFKADGEGAIDISRFFYLWPTFIPLAVAILIFVVRNTVAKVKNKQRFVLGKMFFPQVAVSAALLLGGVGTIAAKNYLTALPNVIALGVGVLAVYLLFANFIKIDEKRDYAKYFAKVVMWIGFAVCVEMIVHISRLDISSQDWSKWYWDLGWGNRNNIATFLLFSAPMAMYLSTRTRKGWAYIVMALFQYACLVMTLSRGGIL
;
A
#
# COMPACT_ATOMS: atom_id res chain seq x y z
N MET A 1 26.18 23.96 24.88
CA MET A 1 26.09 22.47 24.89
C MET A 1 24.84 21.92 25.57
N ARG A 2 24.57 22.13 26.87
CA ARG A 2 23.34 21.62 27.53
C ARG A 2 22.05 22.29 27.02
N GLU A 3 22.10 23.58 26.76
CA GLU A 3 20.96 24.36 26.27
C GLU A 3 20.60 24.01 24.81
N ASP A 4 21.60 23.82 23.94
CA ASP A 4 21.42 23.42 22.54
C ASP A 4 20.83 22.01 22.42
N SER A 5 21.27 21.08 23.27
CA SER A 5 20.69 19.72 23.33
C SER A 5 19.22 19.74 23.73
N THR A 6 18.82 20.69 24.57
CA THR A 6 17.44 20.83 25.05
C THR A 6 16.54 21.44 23.98
N LYS A 7 17.03 22.44 23.24
CA LYS A 7 16.35 23.03 22.07
C LYS A 7 16.15 21.99 20.95
N LEU A 8 17.18 21.20 20.66
CA LEU A 8 17.13 20.14 19.65
C LEU A 8 16.11 19.04 20.01
N LYS A 9 16.10 18.59 21.28
CA LYS A 9 15.10 17.61 21.77
C LYS A 9 13.68 18.14 21.66
N ARG A 10 13.47 19.43 21.99
CA ARG A 10 12.15 20.06 21.90
C ARG A 10 11.67 20.15 20.45
N ALA A 11 12.53 20.61 19.54
CA ALA A 11 12.24 20.66 18.10
C ALA A 11 11.92 19.27 17.52
N PHE A 12 12.71 18.26 17.89
CA PHE A 12 12.46 16.87 17.48
C PHE A 12 11.11 16.35 17.99
N SER A 13 10.81 16.57 19.28
CA SER A 13 9.53 16.14 19.85
C SER A 13 8.32 16.83 19.21
N PHE A 14 8.45 18.10 18.85
CA PHE A 14 7.42 18.85 18.13
C PHE A 14 7.20 18.29 16.72
N ALA A 15 8.28 18.05 15.96
CA ALA A 15 8.19 17.42 14.64
C ALA A 15 7.58 16.01 14.72
N GLN A 16 7.97 15.22 15.72
CA GLN A 16 7.43 13.88 15.98
C GLN A 16 5.91 13.93 16.21
N GLU A 17 5.43 14.86 17.02
CA GLU A 17 4.00 15.01 17.29
C GLU A 17 3.22 15.49 16.06
N GLY A 18 3.78 16.45 15.31
CA GLY A 18 3.20 16.97 14.08
C GLY A 18 3.03 15.88 13.03
N ILE A 19 4.09 15.13 12.72
CA ILE A 19 4.06 14.03 11.74
C ILE A 19 3.12 12.93 12.21
N ARG A 20 3.15 12.57 13.50
CA ARG A 20 2.25 11.56 14.05
C ARG A 20 0.78 11.98 13.93
N LYS A 21 0.43 13.24 14.11
CA LYS A 21 -0.94 13.72 13.94
C LYS A 21 -1.33 13.74 12.45
N PHE A 22 -0.45 14.25 11.60
CA PHE A 22 -0.66 14.33 10.16
C PHE A 22 -0.87 12.95 9.54
N ALA A 23 -0.06 11.95 9.91
CA ALA A 23 -0.10 10.60 9.36
C ALA A 23 -1.44 9.87 9.58
N TYR A 24 -2.29 10.31 10.51
CA TYR A 24 -3.63 9.75 10.74
C TYR A 24 -4.76 10.54 10.07
N THR A 25 -4.43 11.57 9.29
CA THR A 25 -5.42 12.39 8.59
C THR A 25 -5.71 11.83 7.20
N ASP A 26 -6.90 12.15 6.69
CA ASP A 26 -7.25 11.84 5.30
C ASP A 26 -6.32 12.58 4.32
N LEU A 27 -5.77 13.74 4.71
CA LEU A 27 -4.80 14.50 3.92
C LEU A 27 -3.49 13.73 3.68
N TYR A 28 -3.02 12.98 4.67
CA TYR A 28 -1.82 12.14 4.49
C TYR A 28 -2.09 11.01 3.48
N ILE A 29 -3.23 10.33 3.61
CA ILE A 29 -3.63 9.26 2.69
C ILE A 29 -3.74 9.83 1.27
N LEU A 30 -4.43 10.96 1.10
CA LEU A 30 -4.59 11.65 -0.17
C LEU A 30 -3.26 12.13 -0.76
N LEU A 31 -2.34 12.63 0.06
CA LEU A 31 -1.00 13.04 -0.39
C LEU A 31 -0.23 11.85 -0.96
N VAL A 32 -0.20 10.73 -0.25
CA VAL A 32 0.47 9.50 -0.71
C VAL A 32 -0.13 9.02 -2.03
N LEU A 33 -1.46 8.97 -2.12
CA LEU A 33 -2.14 8.53 -3.34
C LEU A 33 -1.98 9.52 -4.49
N ALA A 34 -1.93 10.82 -4.21
CA ALA A 34 -1.66 11.82 -5.24
C ALA A 34 -0.25 11.67 -5.82
N ILE A 35 0.76 11.36 -4.99
CA ILE A 35 2.12 11.05 -5.46
C ILE A 35 2.11 9.81 -6.37
N VAL A 36 1.42 8.76 -5.93
CA VAL A 36 1.30 7.49 -6.66
C VAL A 36 0.62 7.70 -8.02
N VAL A 37 -0.56 8.31 -8.03
CA VAL A 37 -1.32 8.58 -9.26
C VAL A 37 -0.55 9.53 -10.17
N ALA A 38 0.07 10.60 -9.64
CA ALA A 38 0.86 11.52 -10.46
C ALA A 38 2.06 10.83 -11.13
N ALA A 39 2.78 9.98 -10.38
CA ALA A 39 3.88 9.20 -10.92
C ALA A 39 3.43 8.23 -12.02
N TRP A 40 2.26 7.60 -11.86
CA TRP A 40 1.64 6.75 -12.87
C TRP A 40 1.20 7.56 -14.11
N VAL A 41 0.49 8.68 -13.92
CA VAL A 41 -0.01 9.56 -14.98
C VAL A 41 1.13 10.12 -15.83
N TRP A 42 2.24 10.54 -15.19
CA TRP A 42 3.43 11.07 -15.85
C TRP A 42 4.39 10.00 -16.35
N GLN A 43 4.11 8.72 -16.08
CA GLN A 43 5.02 7.61 -16.36
C GLN A 43 6.45 7.89 -15.84
N ASN A 44 6.57 8.47 -14.65
CA ASN A 44 7.84 8.86 -14.04
C ASN A 44 8.11 8.06 -12.77
N ALA A 45 8.77 6.91 -12.95
CA ALA A 45 9.14 6.02 -11.86
C ALA A 45 10.12 6.67 -10.86
N THR A 46 11.07 7.49 -11.32
CA THR A 46 12.02 8.17 -10.41
C THR A 46 11.29 9.08 -9.44
N PHE A 47 10.42 9.96 -9.95
CA PHE A 47 9.62 10.85 -9.10
C PHE A 47 8.80 10.04 -8.09
N GLY A 48 8.07 9.03 -8.56
CA GLY A 48 7.20 8.24 -7.70
C GLY A 48 7.97 7.51 -6.59
N PHE A 49 8.98 6.71 -6.93
CA PHE A 49 9.73 5.91 -5.96
C PHE A 49 10.48 6.79 -4.96
N VAL A 50 11.21 7.81 -5.44
CA VAL A 50 11.98 8.69 -4.55
C VAL A 50 11.06 9.42 -3.58
N THR A 51 9.96 10.01 -4.08
CA THR A 51 9.07 10.81 -3.23
C THR A 51 8.31 9.93 -2.23
N LEU A 52 7.82 8.77 -2.67
CA LEU A 52 7.11 7.84 -1.80
C LEU A 52 8.03 7.25 -0.72
N ILE A 53 9.29 6.94 -1.07
CA ILE A 53 10.29 6.47 -0.11
C ILE A 53 10.65 7.57 0.88
N LEU A 54 10.84 8.82 0.44
CA LEU A 54 11.11 9.93 1.36
C LEU A 54 9.97 10.13 2.36
N VAL A 55 8.71 10.09 1.91
CA VAL A 55 7.54 10.17 2.79
C VAL A 55 7.51 8.97 3.77
N SER A 56 7.79 7.77 3.28
CA SER A 56 7.86 6.55 4.10
C SER A 56 8.96 6.64 5.17
N CYS A 57 10.15 7.11 4.79
CA CYS A 57 11.27 7.32 5.70
C CYS A 57 10.92 8.36 6.77
N ALA A 58 10.30 9.49 6.40
CA ALA A 58 9.87 10.49 7.35
C ALA A 58 8.87 9.89 8.36
N VAL A 59 7.88 9.14 7.91
CA VAL A 59 6.93 8.49 8.82
C VAL A 59 7.60 7.45 9.70
N LEU A 60 8.49 6.61 9.18
CA LEU A 60 9.23 5.62 9.99
C LEU A 60 10.15 6.29 11.03
N VAL A 61 10.83 7.38 10.68
CA VAL A 61 11.74 8.08 11.58
C VAL A 61 10.99 8.88 12.64
N PHE A 62 9.79 9.38 12.37
CA PHE A 62 9.07 10.27 13.31
C PHE A 62 7.79 9.66 13.90
N SER A 63 7.27 8.54 13.39
CA SER A 63 6.13 7.83 13.96
C SER A 63 6.57 6.61 14.75
N ASP A 64 5.91 6.36 15.87
CA ASP A 64 6.10 5.14 16.65
C ASP A 64 5.06 4.06 16.27
N ASP A 65 4.18 4.34 15.31
CA ASP A 65 3.14 3.43 14.83
C ASP A 65 3.33 3.18 13.33
N ILE A 66 3.24 1.91 12.95
CA ILE A 66 3.39 1.42 11.57
C ILE A 66 2.10 1.55 10.75
N LEU A 67 0.93 1.66 11.39
CA LEU A 67 -0.37 1.65 10.72
C LEU A 67 -0.49 2.70 9.60
N PRO A 68 -0.03 3.96 9.76
CA PRO A 68 -0.09 4.93 8.67
C PRO A 68 0.68 4.51 7.42
N LEU A 69 1.73 3.71 7.54
CA LEU A 69 2.53 3.24 6.41
C LEU A 69 1.78 2.25 5.51
N SER A 70 0.62 1.75 5.94
CA SER A 70 -0.24 0.88 5.13
C SER A 70 -0.62 1.49 3.79
N VAL A 71 -0.93 2.79 3.72
CA VAL A 71 -1.23 3.46 2.45
C VAL A 71 -0.01 3.51 1.53
N ASN A 72 1.20 3.71 2.08
CA ASN A 72 2.42 3.74 1.30
C ASN A 72 2.71 2.35 0.72
N ALA A 73 2.60 1.31 1.54
CA ALA A 73 2.87 -0.07 1.13
C ALA A 73 1.85 -0.57 0.09
N PHE A 74 0.56 -0.39 0.34
CA PHE A 74 -0.49 -0.87 -0.57
C PHE A 74 -0.71 0.05 -1.77
N GLY A 75 -0.46 1.35 -1.64
CA GLY A 75 -0.54 2.30 -2.75
C GLY A 75 0.64 2.19 -3.71
N ALA A 76 1.82 1.79 -3.26
CA ALA A 76 3.03 1.73 -4.09
C ALA A 76 2.87 0.96 -5.40
N MET A 77 2.07 -0.12 -5.39
CA MET A 77 1.85 -0.92 -6.60
C MET A 77 1.10 -0.18 -7.71
N LEU A 78 0.22 0.76 -7.37
CA LEU A 78 -0.56 1.51 -8.37
C LEU A 78 0.34 2.42 -9.23
N MET A 79 1.56 2.71 -8.73
CA MET A 79 2.56 3.50 -9.43
C MET A 79 3.18 2.77 -10.63
N ILE A 80 3.06 1.45 -10.71
CA ILE A 80 3.65 0.69 -11.81
C ILE A 80 2.83 0.95 -13.09
N PHE A 81 3.50 1.45 -14.11
CA PHE A 81 2.92 1.73 -15.41
C PHE A 81 3.61 0.90 -16.49
N LYS A 82 2.92 0.79 -17.61
CA LYS A 82 3.41 0.19 -18.85
C LYS A 82 3.68 1.31 -19.84
N ALA A 83 4.77 1.21 -20.60
CA ALA A 83 5.08 2.22 -21.60
C ALA A 83 4.18 2.09 -22.84
N ASP A 84 3.91 3.23 -23.45
CA ASP A 84 3.03 3.32 -24.61
C ASP A 84 3.56 2.45 -25.76
N GLY A 85 2.70 1.57 -26.28
CA GLY A 85 3.01 0.65 -27.37
C GLY A 85 3.59 -0.71 -26.97
N GLU A 86 3.87 -0.96 -25.69
CA GLU A 86 4.37 -2.27 -25.26
C GLU A 86 3.23 -3.29 -25.03
N GLY A 87 3.57 -4.58 -25.05
CA GLY A 87 2.63 -5.67 -24.74
C GLY A 87 2.62 -6.07 -23.27
N ALA A 88 3.74 -5.86 -22.56
CA ALA A 88 3.94 -6.24 -21.17
C ALA A 88 4.80 -5.19 -20.44
N ILE A 89 4.83 -5.25 -19.11
CA ILE A 89 5.70 -4.41 -18.28
C ILE A 89 7.15 -4.89 -18.42
N ASP A 90 8.05 -3.99 -18.78
CA ASP A 90 9.49 -4.23 -18.68
C ASP A 90 10.01 -3.86 -17.28
N ILE A 91 10.14 -4.87 -16.41
CA ILE A 91 10.61 -4.71 -15.03
C ILE A 91 12.05 -4.16 -14.98
N SER A 92 12.85 -4.39 -16.02
CA SER A 92 14.24 -3.93 -16.06
C SER A 92 14.37 -2.41 -15.94
N ARG A 93 13.32 -1.69 -16.36
CA ARG A 93 13.19 -0.23 -16.23
C ARG A 93 13.16 0.26 -14.80
N PHE A 94 12.84 -0.59 -13.83
CA PHE A 94 12.80 -0.21 -12.43
C PHE A 94 14.07 -0.61 -11.68
N PHE A 95 14.95 -1.42 -12.28
CA PHE A 95 16.14 -1.91 -11.59
C PHE A 95 17.08 -0.79 -11.16
N TYR A 96 17.24 0.28 -11.94
CA TYR A 96 18.10 1.40 -11.56
C TYR A 96 17.64 2.11 -10.26
N LEU A 97 16.38 1.93 -9.85
CA LEU A 97 15.82 2.52 -8.63
C LEU A 97 16.17 1.73 -7.37
N TRP A 98 16.82 0.57 -7.48
CA TRP A 98 17.20 -0.25 -6.33
C TRP A 98 17.93 0.51 -5.20
N PRO A 99 18.79 1.53 -5.45
CA PRO A 99 19.48 2.25 -4.38
C PRO A 99 18.52 3.05 -3.49
N THR A 100 17.33 3.40 -3.99
CA THR A 100 16.31 4.12 -3.20
C THR A 100 15.79 3.28 -2.04
N PHE A 101 15.91 1.96 -2.09
CA PHE A 101 15.53 1.09 -0.97
C PHE A 101 16.53 1.11 0.19
N ILE A 102 17.76 1.59 -0.01
CA ILE A 102 18.77 1.70 1.06
C ILE A 102 18.29 2.63 2.19
N PRO A 103 17.91 3.90 1.94
CA PRO A 103 17.38 4.75 3.00
C PRO A 103 16.09 4.19 3.62
N LEU A 104 15.23 3.52 2.83
CA LEU A 104 14.04 2.85 3.36
C LEU A 104 14.41 1.74 4.35
N ALA A 105 15.35 0.88 4.00
CA ALA A 105 15.83 -0.20 4.86
C ALA A 105 16.43 0.34 6.17
N VAL A 106 17.23 1.42 6.07
CA VAL A 106 17.78 2.12 7.24
C VAL A 106 16.66 2.69 8.11
N ALA A 107 15.65 3.33 7.53
CA ALA A 107 14.51 3.88 8.28
C ALA A 107 13.68 2.78 8.96
N ILE A 108 13.44 1.64 8.28
CA ILE A 108 12.79 0.46 8.86
C ILE A 108 13.61 -0.08 10.03
N LEU A 109 14.93 -0.22 9.87
CA LEU A 109 15.83 -0.68 10.94
C LEU A 109 15.74 0.24 12.16
N ILE A 110 15.85 1.55 11.95
CA ILE A 110 15.73 2.56 13.02
C ILE A 110 14.38 2.44 13.73
N PHE A 111 13.28 2.33 12.97
CA PHE A 111 11.94 2.17 13.51
C PHE A 111 11.80 0.89 14.35
N VAL A 112 12.22 -0.26 13.80
CA VAL A 112 12.12 -1.55 14.47
C VAL A 112 12.96 -1.58 15.73
N VAL A 113 14.22 -1.12 15.67
CA VAL A 113 15.12 -1.08 16.84
C VAL A 113 14.56 -0.15 17.91
N ARG A 114 14.19 1.09 17.56
CA ARG A 114 13.63 2.06 18.51
C ARG A 114 12.39 1.50 19.22
N ASN A 115 11.44 0.96 18.45
CA ASN A 115 10.19 0.48 19.02
C ASN A 115 10.38 -0.84 19.79
N THR A 116 11.34 -1.68 19.40
CA THR A 116 11.70 -2.90 20.15
C THR A 116 12.34 -2.54 21.49
N VAL A 117 13.28 -1.60 21.53
CA VAL A 117 13.88 -1.11 22.78
C VAL A 117 12.80 -0.52 23.70
N ALA A 118 11.87 0.28 23.15
CA ALA A 118 10.75 0.81 23.92
C ALA A 118 9.84 -0.29 24.48
N LYS A 119 9.54 -1.33 23.69
CA LYS A 119 8.79 -2.51 24.14
C LYS A 119 9.48 -3.25 25.28
N VAL A 120 10.77 -3.53 25.14
CA VAL A 120 11.57 -4.22 26.17
C VAL A 120 11.58 -3.40 27.46
N LYS A 121 11.78 -2.08 27.38
CA LYS A 121 11.71 -1.17 28.54
C LYS A 121 10.34 -1.21 29.22
N ASN A 122 9.26 -1.28 28.43
CA ASN A 122 7.90 -1.37 28.92
C ASN A 122 7.47 -2.80 29.29
N LYS A 123 8.41 -3.77 29.31
CA LYS A 123 8.17 -5.20 29.58
C LYS A 123 7.09 -5.84 28.69
N GLN A 124 6.90 -5.31 27.49
CA GLN A 124 5.97 -5.84 26.51
C GLN A 124 6.60 -7.02 25.77
N ARG A 125 5.84 -8.10 25.61
CA ARG A 125 6.29 -9.30 24.88
C ARG A 125 6.09 -9.15 23.37
N PHE A 126 6.88 -9.89 22.62
CA PHE A 126 6.67 -10.06 21.18
C PHE A 126 5.38 -10.84 20.93
N VAL A 127 4.57 -10.38 19.98
CA VAL A 127 3.27 -10.98 19.68
C VAL A 127 3.34 -11.62 18.30
N LEU A 128 3.09 -12.92 18.23
CA LEU A 128 2.95 -13.65 16.97
C LEU A 128 1.57 -13.37 16.35
N GLY A 129 0.53 -13.26 17.18
CA GLY A 129 -0.85 -13.08 16.74
C GLY A 129 -1.46 -14.35 16.12
N LYS A 130 -2.78 -14.33 15.92
CA LYS A 130 -3.56 -15.52 15.55
C LYS A 130 -3.30 -16.03 14.13
N MET A 131 -2.88 -15.15 13.21
CA MET A 131 -2.63 -15.49 11.82
C MET A 131 -1.19 -15.93 11.55
N PHE A 132 -0.33 -16.02 12.57
CA PHE A 132 1.07 -16.41 12.37
C PHE A 132 1.22 -17.79 11.73
N PHE A 133 0.67 -18.84 12.36
CA PHE A 133 0.78 -20.20 11.83
C PHE A 133 0.09 -20.38 10.47
N PRO A 134 -1.11 -19.83 10.23
CA PRO A 134 -1.69 -19.78 8.89
C PRO A 134 -0.77 -19.13 7.85
N GLN A 135 -0.15 -17.99 8.16
CA GLN A 135 0.76 -17.30 7.24
C GLN A 135 2.06 -18.07 7.01
N VAL A 136 2.58 -18.78 8.02
CA VAL A 136 3.71 -19.70 7.88
C VAL A 136 3.35 -20.85 6.95
N ALA A 137 2.15 -21.42 7.07
CA ALA A 137 1.69 -22.48 6.18
C ALA A 137 1.57 -22.00 4.72
N VAL A 138 1.04 -20.79 4.50
CA VAL A 138 0.99 -20.16 3.17
C VAL A 138 2.40 -19.91 2.62
N SER A 139 3.31 -19.40 3.46
CA SER A 139 4.71 -19.17 3.07
C SER A 139 5.40 -20.47 2.68
N ALA A 140 5.20 -21.55 3.45
CA ALA A 140 5.74 -22.86 3.15
C ALA A 140 5.14 -23.44 1.86
N ALA A 141 3.82 -23.31 1.66
CA ALA A 141 3.15 -23.76 0.45
C ALA A 141 3.67 -23.03 -0.81
N LEU A 142 3.93 -21.73 -0.72
CA LEU A 142 4.52 -20.96 -1.82
C LEU A 142 5.98 -21.37 -2.09
N LEU A 143 6.79 -21.55 -1.05
CA LEU A 143 8.20 -21.96 -1.18
C LEU A 143 8.38 -23.42 -1.63
N LEU A 144 7.40 -24.28 -1.37
CA LEU A 144 7.41 -25.68 -1.83
C LEU A 144 6.63 -25.85 -3.15
N GLY A 145 5.92 -24.82 -3.58
CA GLY A 145 5.11 -24.83 -4.79
C GLY A 145 5.98 -25.08 -6.03
N GLY A 146 5.73 -26.20 -6.71
CA GLY A 146 6.46 -26.57 -7.92
C GLY A 146 7.79 -27.29 -7.67
N VAL A 147 8.17 -27.55 -6.41
CA VAL A 147 9.33 -28.39 -6.09
C VAL A 147 9.07 -29.81 -6.57
N GLY A 148 10.01 -30.37 -7.34
CA GLY A 148 9.92 -31.71 -7.92
C GLY A 148 9.12 -31.81 -9.22
N THR A 149 8.45 -30.74 -9.65
CA THR A 149 7.69 -30.70 -10.92
C THR A 149 8.24 -29.69 -11.91
N ILE A 150 8.75 -28.55 -11.43
CA ILE A 150 9.31 -27.48 -12.27
C ILE A 150 10.83 -27.62 -12.34
N ALA A 151 11.41 -27.41 -13.53
CA ALA A 151 12.86 -27.35 -13.70
C ALA A 151 13.49 -26.29 -12.78
N ALA A 152 14.61 -26.63 -12.13
CA ALA A 152 15.27 -25.76 -11.15
C ALA A 152 15.56 -24.34 -11.67
N LYS A 153 15.93 -24.20 -12.95
CA LYS A 153 16.17 -22.91 -13.60
C LYS A 153 14.92 -22.02 -13.59
N ASN A 154 13.76 -22.58 -13.92
CA ASN A 154 12.50 -21.84 -13.96
C ASN A 154 12.04 -21.46 -12.54
N TYR A 155 12.29 -22.33 -11.57
CA TYR A 155 12.02 -22.05 -10.17
C TYR A 155 12.88 -20.89 -9.64
N LEU A 156 14.18 -20.87 -9.94
CA LEU A 156 15.08 -19.78 -9.55
C LEU A 156 14.68 -18.43 -10.16
N THR A 157 14.14 -18.42 -11.38
CA THR A 157 13.60 -17.20 -12.00
C THR A 157 12.36 -16.68 -11.27
N ALA A 158 11.51 -17.57 -10.74
CA ALA A 158 10.31 -17.20 -9.99
C ALA A 158 10.58 -16.90 -8.50
N LEU A 159 11.74 -17.31 -7.99
CA LEU A 159 12.11 -17.24 -6.57
C LEU A 159 11.92 -15.85 -5.95
N PRO A 160 12.28 -14.71 -6.60
CA PRO A 160 12.04 -13.39 -6.02
C PRO A 160 10.56 -13.13 -5.71
N ASN A 161 9.66 -13.55 -6.60
CA ASN A 161 8.21 -13.39 -6.41
C ASN A 161 7.70 -14.31 -5.30
N VAL A 162 8.21 -15.54 -5.22
CA VAL A 162 7.86 -16.50 -4.16
C VAL A 162 8.31 -15.99 -2.79
N ILE A 163 9.52 -15.44 -2.69
CA ILE A 163 10.02 -14.84 -1.44
C ILE A 163 9.21 -13.60 -1.07
N ALA A 164 8.94 -12.71 -2.03
CA ALA A 164 8.19 -11.48 -1.77
C ALA A 164 6.76 -11.77 -1.29
N LEU A 165 6.05 -12.71 -1.92
CA LEU A 165 4.67 -13.05 -1.56
C LEU A 165 4.56 -13.99 -0.36
N GLY A 166 5.48 -14.95 -0.21
CA GLY A 166 5.49 -15.85 0.94
C GLY A 166 6.07 -15.17 2.17
N VAL A 167 7.39 -15.00 2.19
CA VAL A 167 8.13 -14.49 3.35
C VAL A 167 7.84 -12.99 3.58
N GLY A 168 7.73 -12.19 2.51
CA GLY A 168 7.48 -10.76 2.63
C GLY A 168 6.14 -10.44 3.30
N VAL A 169 5.05 -11.13 2.93
CA VAL A 169 3.74 -10.94 3.55
C VAL A 169 3.75 -11.36 5.03
N LEU A 170 4.43 -12.46 5.37
CA LEU A 170 4.64 -12.88 6.76
C LEU A 170 5.41 -11.82 7.57
N ALA A 171 6.45 -11.21 6.98
CA ALA A 171 7.22 -10.15 7.62
C ALA A 171 6.37 -8.89 7.86
N VAL A 172 5.57 -8.46 6.88
CA VAL A 172 4.61 -7.35 7.02
C VAL A 172 3.59 -7.64 8.12
N TYR A 173 3.06 -8.86 8.17
CA TYR A 173 2.15 -9.30 9.22
C TYR A 173 2.78 -9.18 10.62
N LEU A 174 4.02 -9.66 10.80
CA LEU A 174 4.73 -9.55 12.08
C LEU A 174 5.01 -8.09 12.47
N LEU A 175 5.33 -7.23 11.49
CA LEU A 175 5.48 -5.79 11.72
C LEU A 175 4.18 -5.18 12.24
N PHE A 176 3.04 -5.47 11.61
CA PHE A 176 1.73 -4.98 12.06
C PHE A 176 1.32 -5.55 13.42
N ALA A 177 1.49 -6.86 13.63
CA ALA A 177 1.17 -7.51 14.90
C ALA A 177 1.95 -6.94 16.09
N ASN A 178 3.14 -6.39 15.84
CA ASN A 178 4.00 -5.86 16.88
C ASN A 178 3.99 -4.33 17.00
N PHE A 179 3.87 -3.59 15.91
CA PHE A 179 4.15 -2.15 15.92
C PHE A 179 2.93 -1.28 15.63
N ILE A 180 1.73 -1.86 15.53
CA ILE A 180 0.49 -1.08 15.63
C ILE A 180 0.30 -0.67 17.09
N LYS A 181 0.16 0.64 17.36
CA LYS A 181 -0.18 1.11 18.70
C LYS A 181 -1.68 0.99 18.91
N ILE A 182 -2.06 0.18 19.89
CA ILE A 182 -3.43 0.10 20.38
C ILE A 182 -3.64 1.28 21.33
N ASP A 183 -4.47 2.23 20.93
CA ASP A 183 -4.89 3.39 21.71
C ASP A 183 -6.41 3.36 21.77
N GLU A 184 -7.01 3.39 22.96
CA GLU A 184 -8.47 3.30 23.16
C GLU A 184 -9.22 4.41 22.42
N LYS A 185 -8.56 5.53 22.12
CA LYS A 185 -9.13 6.65 21.36
C LYS A 185 -9.02 6.47 19.85
N ARG A 186 -8.32 5.43 19.37
CA ARG A 186 -8.04 5.22 17.94
C ARG A 186 -8.64 3.92 17.45
N ASP A 187 -9.60 4.06 16.56
CA ASP A 187 -10.18 2.93 15.82
C ASP A 187 -9.29 2.61 14.60
N TYR A 188 -8.41 1.62 14.77
CA TYR A 188 -7.50 1.16 13.72
C TYR A 188 -8.26 0.53 12.53
N ALA A 189 -9.41 -0.11 12.78
CA ALA A 189 -10.24 -0.69 11.72
C ALA A 189 -10.85 0.42 10.85
N LYS A 190 -11.31 1.51 11.49
CA LYS A 190 -11.79 2.70 10.79
C LYS A 190 -10.70 3.39 9.98
N TYR A 191 -9.49 3.52 10.52
CA TYR A 191 -8.37 4.08 9.75
C TYR A 191 -7.99 3.19 8.56
N PHE A 192 -7.88 1.88 8.78
CA PHE A 192 -7.57 0.93 7.72
C PHE A 192 -8.65 0.93 6.62
N ALA A 193 -9.92 0.96 6.99
CA ALA A 193 -11.03 1.09 6.05
C ALA A 193 -10.94 2.38 5.21
N LYS A 194 -10.49 3.50 5.80
CA LYS A 194 -10.23 4.74 5.06
C LYS A 194 -9.11 4.59 4.06
N VAL A 195 -7.98 3.97 4.45
CA VAL A 195 -6.86 3.70 3.55
C VAL A 195 -7.34 2.89 2.34
N VAL A 196 -8.03 1.79 2.60
CA VAL A 196 -8.53 0.88 1.56
C VAL A 196 -9.56 1.57 0.65
N MET A 197 -10.48 2.34 1.22
CA MET A 197 -11.44 3.14 0.45
C MET A 197 -10.71 4.14 -0.46
N TRP A 198 -9.77 4.91 0.08
CA TRP A 198 -9.05 5.92 -0.71
C TRP A 198 -8.17 5.30 -1.79
N ILE A 199 -7.55 4.13 -1.53
CA ILE A 199 -6.87 3.33 -2.56
C ILE A 199 -7.83 2.98 -3.69
N GLY A 200 -9.04 2.49 -3.36
CA GLY A 200 -10.07 2.22 -4.37
C GLY A 200 -10.48 3.46 -5.16
N PHE A 201 -10.51 4.63 -4.52
CA PHE A 201 -10.74 5.89 -5.22
C PHE A 201 -9.58 6.24 -6.18
N ALA A 202 -8.32 6.04 -5.77
CA ALA A 202 -7.17 6.23 -6.66
C ALA A 202 -7.23 5.31 -7.88
N VAL A 203 -7.61 4.04 -7.69
CA VAL A 203 -7.86 3.10 -8.80
C VAL A 203 -8.94 3.63 -9.76
N CYS A 204 -10.05 4.17 -9.23
CA CYS A 204 -11.08 4.78 -10.06
C CYS A 204 -10.55 5.99 -10.86
N VAL A 205 -9.68 6.81 -10.26
CA VAL A 205 -9.05 7.95 -10.95
C VAL A 205 -8.12 7.46 -12.07
N GLU A 206 -7.26 6.47 -11.83
CA GLU A 206 -6.38 5.91 -12.85
C GLU A 206 -7.18 5.28 -14.00
N MET A 207 -8.28 4.59 -13.70
CA MET A 207 -9.21 4.10 -14.71
C MET A 207 -9.78 5.23 -15.56
N ILE A 208 -10.30 6.30 -14.94
CA ILE A 208 -10.87 7.45 -15.67
C ILE A 208 -9.81 8.12 -16.53
N VAL A 209 -8.60 8.33 -16.00
CA VAL A 209 -7.49 8.92 -16.77
C VAL A 209 -7.12 8.02 -17.95
N HIS A 210 -7.00 6.72 -17.73
CA HIS A 210 -6.73 5.76 -18.80
C HIS A 210 -7.81 5.82 -19.89
N ILE A 211 -9.08 5.74 -19.50
CA ILE A 211 -10.24 5.86 -20.41
C ILE A 211 -10.17 7.16 -21.21
N SER A 212 -9.89 8.28 -20.54
CA SER A 212 -9.85 9.59 -21.19
C SER A 212 -8.72 9.77 -22.21
N ARG A 213 -7.66 8.93 -22.10
CA ARG A 213 -6.54 8.90 -23.04
C ARG A 213 -6.79 7.97 -24.23
N LEU A 214 -7.77 7.08 -24.14
CA LEU A 214 -8.13 6.19 -25.22
C LEU A 214 -9.00 6.96 -26.23
N ASP A 215 -8.49 7.10 -27.45
CA ASP A 215 -9.26 7.65 -28.58
C ASP A 215 -10.21 6.57 -29.15
N ILE A 216 -11.14 6.09 -28.33
CA ILE A 216 -12.04 4.98 -28.65
C ILE A 216 -13.48 5.39 -28.36
N SER A 217 -14.36 5.17 -29.34
CA SER A 217 -15.81 5.37 -29.19
C SER A 217 -16.36 4.55 -28.02
N SER A 218 -17.31 5.12 -27.28
CA SER A 218 -17.94 4.49 -26.11
C SER A 218 -18.57 3.12 -26.41
N GLN A 219 -18.94 2.88 -27.67
CA GLN A 219 -19.53 1.62 -28.13
C GLN A 219 -18.54 0.44 -28.14
N ASP A 220 -17.23 0.71 -28.26
CA ASP A 220 -16.19 -0.32 -28.33
C ASP A 220 -15.47 -0.57 -27.00
N TRP A 221 -15.83 0.16 -25.94
CA TRP A 221 -15.26 -0.02 -24.59
C TRP A 221 -15.41 -1.44 -24.05
N SER A 222 -16.50 -2.12 -24.40
CA SER A 222 -16.74 -3.51 -23.99
C SER A 222 -15.70 -4.48 -24.56
N LYS A 223 -15.18 -4.19 -25.76
CA LYS A 223 -14.20 -5.00 -26.49
C LYS A 223 -12.75 -4.69 -26.06
N TRP A 224 -12.51 -3.56 -25.39
CA TRP A 224 -11.16 -3.06 -25.13
C TRP A 224 -10.56 -3.52 -23.79
N TYR A 225 -9.49 -4.31 -23.82
CA TYR A 225 -8.86 -4.84 -22.62
C TYR A 225 -8.31 -3.71 -21.72
N TRP A 226 -8.83 -3.60 -20.48
CA TRP A 226 -8.39 -2.57 -19.52
C TRP A 226 -7.11 -3.03 -18.83
N ASP A 227 -6.03 -2.29 -19.05
CA ASP A 227 -4.71 -2.55 -18.49
C ASP A 227 -4.07 -1.23 -18.04
N LEU A 228 -3.93 -1.06 -16.72
CA LEU A 228 -3.31 0.11 -16.11
C LEU A 228 -1.78 -0.06 -15.96
N GLY A 229 -1.19 -1.12 -16.50
CA GLY A 229 0.19 -1.50 -16.26
C GLY A 229 0.31 -2.36 -15.01
N TRP A 230 0.02 -1.83 -13.81
CA TRP A 230 0.07 -2.60 -12.57
C TRP A 230 -1.01 -3.69 -12.47
N GLY A 231 -2.11 -3.55 -13.21
CA GLY A 231 -3.26 -4.43 -13.09
C GLY A 231 -4.11 -4.47 -14.34
N ASN A 232 -4.53 -5.68 -14.70
CA ASN A 232 -5.57 -5.88 -15.69
C ASN A 232 -6.97 -5.73 -15.08
N ARG A 233 -8.01 -5.85 -15.91
CA ARG A 233 -9.44 -5.88 -15.53
C ARG A 233 -9.74 -6.63 -14.23
N ASN A 234 -9.14 -7.81 -14.03
CA ASN A 234 -9.40 -8.65 -12.85
C ASN A 234 -8.72 -8.11 -11.59
N ASN A 235 -7.48 -7.62 -11.72
CA ASN A 235 -6.79 -6.99 -10.60
C ASN A 235 -7.54 -5.73 -10.16
N ILE A 236 -7.92 -4.88 -11.11
CA ILE A 236 -8.71 -3.66 -10.87
C ILE A 236 -10.03 -4.01 -10.16
N ALA A 237 -10.77 -4.99 -10.68
CA ALA A 237 -12.02 -5.45 -10.06
C ALA A 237 -11.79 -5.95 -8.63
N THR A 238 -10.71 -6.67 -8.38
CA THR A 238 -10.34 -7.15 -7.03
C THR A 238 -10.15 -5.98 -6.07
N PHE A 239 -9.44 -4.92 -6.48
CA PHE A 239 -9.28 -3.71 -5.65
C PHE A 239 -10.61 -3.06 -5.28
N LEU A 240 -11.49 -2.91 -6.27
CA LEU A 240 -12.78 -2.26 -6.07
C LEU A 240 -13.75 -3.13 -5.26
N LEU A 241 -13.64 -4.47 -5.38
CA LEU A 241 -14.46 -5.43 -4.66
C LEU A 241 -14.25 -5.34 -3.15
N PHE A 242 -13.02 -5.09 -2.69
CA PHE A 242 -12.77 -4.89 -1.26
C PHE A 242 -12.86 -3.41 -0.83
N SER A 243 -12.65 -2.44 -1.73
CA SER A 243 -12.73 -1.02 -1.36
C SER A 243 -14.15 -0.52 -1.15
N ALA A 244 -15.11 -0.93 -2.00
CA ALA A 244 -16.49 -0.48 -1.90
C ALA A 244 -17.17 -0.91 -0.59
N PRO A 245 -17.00 -2.16 -0.09
CA PRO A 245 -17.46 -2.55 1.24
C PRO A 245 -16.81 -1.74 2.38
N MET A 246 -15.56 -1.31 2.24
CA MET A 246 -14.90 -0.46 3.25
C MET A 246 -15.52 0.95 3.30
N ALA A 247 -15.90 1.50 2.14
CA ALA A 247 -16.69 2.73 2.08
C ALA A 247 -18.06 2.54 2.78
N MET A 248 -18.77 1.45 2.49
CA MET A 248 -20.03 1.14 3.17
C MET A 248 -19.85 0.95 4.68
N TYR A 249 -18.79 0.26 5.13
CA TYR A 249 -18.46 0.14 6.55
C TYR A 249 -18.29 1.52 7.21
N LEU A 250 -17.54 2.43 6.58
CA LEU A 250 -17.34 3.79 7.09
C LEU A 250 -18.64 4.60 7.17
N SER A 251 -19.59 4.35 6.26
CA SER A 251 -20.90 5.00 6.28
C SER A 251 -21.66 4.71 7.58
N THR A 252 -21.54 3.49 8.12
CA THR A 252 -22.19 3.08 9.38
C THR A 252 -21.46 3.56 10.64
N ARG A 253 -20.20 3.99 10.51
CA ARG A 253 -19.29 4.35 11.62
C ARG A 253 -18.98 5.84 11.70
N THR A 254 -19.69 6.67 10.93
CA THR A 254 -19.45 8.11 10.86
C THR A 254 -20.77 8.90 10.82
N ARG A 255 -20.76 10.09 11.41
CA ARG A 255 -21.94 10.98 11.44
C ARG A 255 -22.35 11.48 10.05
N LYS A 256 -21.39 11.60 9.12
CA LYS A 256 -21.60 12.02 7.71
C LYS A 256 -21.53 10.80 6.78
N GLY A 257 -22.31 9.76 7.10
CA GLY A 257 -22.26 8.47 6.40
C GLY A 257 -22.57 8.55 4.90
N TRP A 258 -23.41 9.49 4.48
CA TRP A 258 -23.87 9.63 3.09
C TRP A 258 -22.72 9.83 2.09
N ALA A 259 -21.66 10.56 2.45
CA ALA A 259 -20.52 10.78 1.57
C ALA A 259 -19.78 9.47 1.26
N TYR A 260 -19.72 8.57 2.23
CA TYR A 260 -19.14 7.25 2.05
C TYR A 260 -20.03 6.31 1.23
N ILE A 261 -21.36 6.48 1.29
CA ILE A 261 -22.29 5.76 0.40
C ILE A 261 -22.08 6.19 -1.05
N VAL A 262 -21.97 7.50 -1.31
CA VAL A 262 -21.67 8.01 -2.66
C VAL A 262 -20.33 7.47 -3.17
N MET A 263 -19.29 7.44 -2.32
CA MET A 263 -18.00 6.84 -2.66
C MET A 263 -18.12 5.35 -2.99
N ALA A 264 -18.89 4.58 -2.20
CA ALA A 264 -19.12 3.16 -2.44
C ALA A 264 -19.83 2.92 -3.78
N LEU A 265 -20.87 3.70 -4.08
CA LEU A 265 -21.60 3.61 -5.35
C LEU A 265 -20.71 3.99 -6.54
N PHE A 266 -19.87 5.01 -6.38
CA PHE A 266 -18.90 5.40 -7.40
C PHE A 266 -17.87 4.29 -7.68
N GLN A 267 -17.33 3.67 -6.62
CA GLN A 267 -16.40 2.54 -6.75
C GLN A 267 -17.08 1.32 -7.37
N TYR A 268 -18.33 1.05 -7.01
CA TYR A 268 -19.12 -0.03 -7.60
C TYR A 268 -19.42 0.23 -9.08
N ALA A 269 -19.72 1.47 -9.47
CA ALA A 269 -19.89 1.84 -10.88
C ALA A 269 -18.60 1.58 -11.68
N CYS A 270 -17.44 1.98 -11.14
CA CYS A 270 -16.14 1.67 -11.75
C CYS A 270 -15.89 0.16 -11.83
N LEU A 271 -16.30 -0.60 -10.81
CA LEU A 271 -16.21 -2.06 -10.81
C LEU A 271 -17.03 -2.67 -11.94
N VAL A 272 -18.25 -2.20 -12.18
CA VAL A 272 -19.09 -2.65 -13.30
C VAL A 272 -18.41 -2.35 -14.64
N MET A 273 -17.75 -1.20 -14.77
CA MET A 273 -17.00 -0.84 -15.98
C MET A 273 -15.82 -1.75 -16.29
N THR A 274 -15.26 -2.46 -15.29
CA THR A 274 -14.20 -3.45 -15.53
C THR A 274 -14.68 -4.64 -16.35
N LEU A 275 -16.00 -4.91 -16.37
CA LEU A 275 -16.64 -6.08 -16.97
C LEU A 275 -16.10 -7.42 -16.46
N SER A 276 -15.45 -7.42 -15.28
CA SER A 276 -14.99 -8.66 -14.65
C SER A 276 -16.17 -9.34 -13.96
N ARG A 277 -16.68 -10.42 -14.57
CA ARG A 277 -17.84 -11.17 -14.04
C ARG A 277 -17.63 -11.63 -12.60
N GLY A 278 -16.42 -12.08 -12.25
CA GLY A 278 -16.10 -12.55 -10.90
C GLY A 278 -15.92 -11.43 -9.87
N GLY A 279 -15.79 -10.17 -10.29
CA GLY A 279 -15.85 -9.02 -9.39
C GLY A 279 -17.26 -8.44 -9.25
N ILE A 280 -18.10 -8.58 -10.27
CA ILE A 280 -19.47 -8.05 -10.31
C ILE A 280 -20.46 -8.93 -9.55
N LEU A 281 -20.33 -10.25 -9.69
CA LEU A 281 -21.17 -11.27 -9.04
C LEU A 281 -20.63 -11.61 -7.64
#